data_AF-A0A232ERP6-F1
#
_entry.id   AF-A0A232ERP6-F1
#
_cell.length_a   1.000
_cell.length_b   1.000
_cell.length_c   1.000
_cell.angle_alpha   90.00
_cell.angle_beta   90.00
_cell.angle_gamma   90.00
#
_symmetry.space_group_name_H-M   'P 1'
#
loop_
_entity.id
_entity.type
_entity.pdbx_description
1 polymer ?
#
loop_
_entity_poly.entity_id
_entity_poly.type
_entity_poly.pdbx_seq_one_letter_code
_entity_poly.pdbx_strand_id
1 'polypeptide(L)'
;MKPAAVNLYNAHKAHSNVEQKCHAREKKHPIQPKYCVNNYLRISRSKGNFSEGFEINFSEEIFKIKCVTQRQGIYTYELEDLNGEIIDGFFYNEELVRVGAARMLTDQEFKLERVIKTKGRRKKNNCLSSGWDIPINLTLG
;
A
#
# COMPACT_ATOMS: atom_id res chain seq x y z
N MET A 1 -49.04 -21.87 2.38
CA MET A 1 -50.01 -22.83 2.96
C MET A 1 -50.75 -22.15 4.09
N LYS A 2 -52.06 -22.38 4.24
CA LYS A 2 -52.78 -21.92 5.44
C LYS A 2 -52.20 -22.67 6.65
N PRO A 3 -52.00 -22.02 7.82
CA PRO A 3 -51.32 -22.63 8.97
C PRO A 3 -52.01 -23.91 9.48
N ALA A 4 -53.34 -24.01 9.34
CA ALA A 4 -54.10 -25.21 9.73
C ALA A 4 -53.88 -26.45 8.83
N ALA A 5 -53.27 -26.30 7.65
CA ALA A 5 -52.98 -27.39 6.73
C ALA A 5 -51.57 -27.98 6.89
N VAL A 6 -50.84 -27.54 7.93
CA VAL A 6 -49.48 -27.98 8.22
C VAL A 6 -49.52 -29.32 8.98
N ASN A 7 -48.72 -30.30 8.53
CA ASN A 7 -48.60 -31.64 9.08
C ASN A 7 -47.12 -32.02 9.16
N LEU A 8 -46.77 -33.09 9.89
CA LEU A 8 -45.38 -33.45 10.14
C LEU A 8 -44.57 -33.64 8.84
N TYR A 9 -45.19 -34.24 7.82
CA TYR A 9 -44.59 -34.47 6.52
C TYR A 9 -44.27 -33.17 5.77
N ASN A 10 -45.19 -32.20 5.74
CA ASN A 10 -44.97 -30.95 5.03
C ASN A 10 -43.98 -30.03 5.76
N ALA A 11 -43.92 -30.09 7.09
CA ALA A 11 -42.91 -29.40 7.89
C ALA A 11 -41.51 -29.98 7.60
N HIS A 12 -41.38 -31.31 7.58
CA HIS A 12 -40.13 -31.97 7.24
C HIS A 12 -39.67 -31.65 5.81
N LYS A 13 -40.59 -31.69 4.83
CA LYS A 13 -40.31 -31.32 3.44
C LYS A 13 -39.92 -29.84 3.30
N ALA A 14 -40.56 -28.95 4.06
CA ALA A 14 -40.19 -27.54 4.08
C ALA A 14 -38.78 -27.35 4.64
N HIS A 15 -38.44 -28.05 5.73
CA HIS A 15 -37.10 -28.04 6.33
C HIS A 15 -36.04 -28.52 5.33
N SER A 16 -36.23 -29.69 4.70
CA SER A 16 -35.28 -30.22 3.72
C SER A 16 -35.10 -29.30 2.51
N ASN A 17 -36.18 -28.65 2.04
CA ASN A 17 -36.10 -27.70 0.94
C ASN A 17 -35.32 -26.43 1.32
N VAL A 18 -35.48 -25.95 2.56
CA VAL A 18 -34.72 -24.81 3.08
C VAL A 18 -33.25 -25.19 3.17
N GLU A 19 -32.93 -26.34 3.77
CA GLU A 19 -31.57 -26.86 3.90
C GLU A 19 -30.86 -27.02 2.55
N GLN A 20 -31.51 -27.68 1.58
CA GLN A 20 -30.99 -27.81 0.21
C GLN A 20 -30.76 -26.44 -0.47
N LYS A 21 -31.64 -25.46 -0.23
CA LYS A 21 -31.51 -24.11 -0.77
C LYS A 21 -30.39 -23.31 -0.09
N CYS A 22 -30.18 -23.50 1.21
CA CYS A 22 -29.06 -22.93 1.95
C CYS A 22 -27.73 -23.45 1.37
N HIS A 23 -27.59 -24.78 1.25
CA HIS A 23 -26.38 -25.40 0.70
C HIS A 23 -26.14 -25.05 -0.78
N ALA A 24 -27.19 -24.92 -1.59
CA ALA A 24 -27.06 -24.49 -2.99
C ALA A 24 -26.54 -23.03 -3.11
N ARG A 25 -26.87 -22.15 -2.15
CA ARG A 25 -26.41 -20.76 -2.09
C ARG A 25 -25.00 -20.61 -1.53
N GLU A 26 -24.48 -21.62 -0.85
CA GLU A 26 -23.14 -21.63 -0.25
C GLU A 26 -22.02 -21.91 -1.25
N LYS A 27 -22.32 -22.17 -2.53
CA LYS A 27 -21.33 -22.28 -3.61
C LYS A 27 -20.70 -20.91 -3.91
N LYS A 28 -19.84 -20.43 -3.00
CA LYS A 28 -19.00 -19.25 -3.21
C LYS A 28 -17.94 -19.61 -4.25
N HIS A 29 -17.88 -18.85 -5.34
CA HIS A 29 -16.78 -18.98 -6.29
C HIS A 29 -15.45 -18.74 -5.55
N PRO A 30 -14.38 -19.48 -5.89
CA PRO A 30 -13.08 -19.26 -5.28
C PRO A 30 -12.67 -17.81 -5.54
N ILE A 31 -12.43 -17.06 -4.47
CA ILE A 31 -11.86 -15.71 -4.54
C ILE A 31 -10.49 -15.87 -5.21
N GLN A 32 -10.21 -15.11 -6.26
CA GLN A 32 -8.93 -15.16 -6.97
C GLN A 32 -8.02 -14.01 -6.51
N PRO A 33 -6.69 -14.21 -6.49
CA PRO A 33 -5.76 -13.12 -6.18
C PRO A 33 -5.77 -12.06 -7.27
N LYS A 34 -5.67 -10.79 -6.89
CA LYS A 34 -5.64 -9.65 -7.83
C LYS A 34 -4.33 -9.58 -8.59
N TYR A 35 -3.24 -9.99 -7.95
CA TYR A 35 -1.88 -9.95 -8.50
C TYR A 35 -1.21 -11.32 -8.43
N CYS A 36 -0.27 -11.56 -9.33
CA CYS A 36 0.50 -12.80 -9.43
C CYS A 36 1.96 -12.55 -9.03
N VAL A 37 2.66 -13.64 -8.71
CA VAL A 37 4.12 -13.65 -8.50
C VAL A 37 4.82 -13.08 -9.74
N ASN A 38 5.89 -12.31 -9.52
CA ASN A 38 6.65 -11.57 -10.54
C ASN A 38 5.96 -10.36 -11.18
N ASN A 39 4.79 -9.94 -10.71
CA ASN A 39 4.25 -8.63 -11.10
C ASN A 39 5.07 -7.49 -10.48
N TYR A 40 5.26 -6.41 -11.25
CA TYR A 40 5.89 -5.18 -10.78
C TYR A 40 4.85 -4.16 -10.32
N LEU A 41 5.00 -3.69 -9.09
CA LEU A 41 4.04 -2.83 -8.40
C LEU A 41 4.75 -1.70 -7.65
N ARG A 42 3.97 -0.70 -7.26
CA ARG A 42 4.32 0.38 -6.32
C ARG A 42 3.47 0.27 -5.08
N ILE A 43 3.99 0.76 -3.96
CA ILE A 43 3.24 0.85 -2.71
C ILE A 43 2.53 2.22 -2.69
N SER A 44 1.21 2.24 -2.60
CA SER A 44 0.44 3.47 -2.43
C SER A 44 0.55 3.96 -0.99
N ARG A 45 0.73 5.27 -0.82
CA ARG A 45 0.66 5.94 0.47
C ARG A 45 -0.78 6.34 0.75
N SER A 46 -1.32 5.94 1.88
CA SER A 46 -2.62 6.44 2.36
C SER A 46 -2.50 7.91 2.74
N LYS A 47 -3.22 8.81 2.06
CA LYS A 47 -3.31 10.22 2.44
C LYS A 47 -4.26 10.37 3.64
N GLY A 48 -3.80 11.08 4.68
CA GLY A 48 -4.69 11.54 5.75
C GLY A 48 -5.61 12.67 5.26
N ASN A 49 -6.67 12.96 6.01
CA ASN A 49 -7.72 13.94 5.64
C ASN A 49 -7.23 15.38 5.40
N PHE A 50 -5.97 15.70 5.70
CA PHE A 50 -5.39 17.04 5.65
C PHE A 50 -4.10 17.14 4.82
N SER A 51 -3.97 16.38 3.72
CA SER A 51 -2.82 16.56 2.81
C SER A 51 -3.06 17.74 1.86
N GLU A 52 -2.44 18.87 2.14
CA GLU A 52 -2.42 20.05 1.27
C GLU A 52 -1.32 19.91 0.21
N GLY A 53 -1.69 20.01 -1.08
CA GLY A 53 -0.74 20.13 -2.18
C GLY A 53 -0.21 18.84 -2.81
N PHE A 54 0.53 19.03 -3.90
CA PHE A 54 0.91 18.11 -4.98
C PHE A 54 1.85 16.95 -4.56
N GLU A 55 1.56 16.23 -3.49
CA GLU A 55 2.35 15.08 -3.04
C GLU A 55 2.00 13.82 -3.83
N ILE A 56 3.03 13.11 -4.29
CA ILE A 56 2.94 11.85 -5.02
C ILE A 56 2.37 10.76 -4.10
N ASN A 57 1.27 10.13 -4.51
CA ASN A 57 0.51 9.14 -3.71
C ASN A 57 1.18 7.75 -3.65
N PHE A 58 2.38 7.58 -4.19
CA PHE A 58 3.02 6.26 -4.33
C PHE A 58 4.52 6.34 -4.08
N SER A 59 5.10 5.21 -3.70
CA SER A 59 6.56 5.04 -3.57
C SER A 59 7.25 5.30 -4.91
N GLU A 60 8.39 5.98 -4.87
CA GLU A 60 9.24 6.14 -6.06
C GLU A 60 9.87 4.80 -6.50
N GLU A 61 9.98 3.87 -5.56
CA GLU A 61 10.50 2.51 -5.75
C GLU A 61 9.47 1.57 -6.35
N ILE A 62 9.97 0.66 -7.19
CA ILE A 62 9.21 -0.38 -7.89
C ILE A 62 9.63 -1.69 -7.25
N PHE A 63 8.63 -2.46 -6.85
CA PHE A 63 8.81 -3.74 -6.20
C PHE A 63 8.22 -4.85 -7.04
N LYS A 64 8.65 -6.07 -6.76
CA LYS A 64 8.21 -7.28 -7.42
C LYS A 64 7.52 -8.18 -6.40
N ILE A 65 6.40 -8.81 -6.76
CA ILE A 65 5.77 -9.80 -5.87
C ILE A 65 6.64 -11.05 -5.85
N LYS A 66 7.11 -11.40 -4.66
CA LYS A 66 7.81 -12.64 -4.39
C LYS A 66 6.84 -13.78 -4.09
N CYS A 67 5.89 -13.54 -3.19
CA CYS A 67 4.95 -14.56 -2.74
C CYS A 67 3.53 -14.00 -2.58
N VAL A 68 2.54 -14.84 -2.84
CA VAL A 68 1.12 -14.55 -2.63
C VAL A 68 0.60 -15.54 -1.59
N THR A 69 0.15 -15.03 -0.45
CA THR A 69 -0.38 -15.84 0.65
C THR A 69 -1.86 -15.55 0.82
N GLN A 70 -2.66 -16.60 1.05
CA GLN A 70 -4.08 -16.46 1.35
C GLN A 70 -4.37 -16.91 2.78
N ARG A 71 -4.97 -16.02 3.57
CA ARG A 71 -5.41 -16.33 4.94
C ARG A 71 -6.84 -15.88 5.14
N GLN A 72 -7.72 -16.80 5.54
CA GLN A 72 -9.14 -16.51 5.82
C GLN A 72 -9.89 -15.80 4.66
N GLY A 73 -9.50 -16.10 3.41
CA GLY A 73 -10.10 -15.47 2.22
C GLY A 73 -9.54 -14.10 1.86
N ILE A 74 -8.54 -13.61 2.60
CA ILE A 74 -7.82 -12.36 2.32
C ILE A 74 -6.45 -12.70 1.72
N TYR A 75 -6.06 -11.96 0.68
CA TYR A 75 -4.76 -12.09 0.03
C TYR A 75 -3.77 -11.08 0.58
N THR A 76 -2.58 -11.58 0.93
CA THR A 76 -1.43 -10.78 1.31
C THR A 76 -0.26 -11.05 0.37
N TYR A 77 0.59 -10.06 0.19
CA TYR A 77 1.71 -10.12 -0.75
C TYR A 77 3.02 -9.79 -0.04
N GLU A 78 4.02 -10.63 -0.28
CA GLU A 78 5.42 -10.35 0.07
C GLU A 78 6.12 -9.75 -1.15
N LEU A 79 6.88 -8.68 -0.91
CA LEU A 79 7.56 -7.93 -1.95
C LEU A 79 9.07 -8.11 -1.88
N GLU A 80 9.72 -8.06 -3.04
CA GLU A 80 11.16 -7.95 -3.20
C GLU A 80 11.50 -6.70 -4.04
N ASP A 81 12.61 -6.05 -3.74
CA ASP A 81 13.13 -4.96 -4.57
C ASP A 81 13.78 -5.52 -5.84
N LEU A 82 14.08 -4.64 -6.81
CA LEU A 82 14.76 -5.00 -8.05
C LEU A 82 16.17 -5.59 -7.81
N ASN A 83 16.79 -5.30 -6.66
CA ASN A 83 18.07 -5.85 -6.25
C ASN A 83 17.94 -7.25 -5.61
N GLY A 84 16.72 -7.77 -5.42
CA GLY A 84 16.47 -9.08 -4.81
C GLY A 84 16.42 -9.05 -3.27
N GLU A 85 16.43 -7.87 -2.66
CA GLU A 85 16.22 -7.72 -1.22
C GLU A 85 14.73 -7.85 -0.88
N ILE A 86 14.41 -8.66 0.14
CA ILE A 86 13.03 -8.88 0.58
C ILE A 86 12.63 -7.75 1.52
N ILE A 87 11.43 -7.21 1.33
CA ILE A 87 10.89 -6.21 2.24
C ILE A 87 10.24 -6.91 3.42
N ASP A 88 10.63 -6.50 4.63
CA ASP A 88 9.97 -6.96 5.85
C ASP A 88 8.54 -6.41 5.92
N GLY A 89 7.56 -7.29 5.72
CA GLY A 89 6.14 -6.96 5.85
C GLY A 89 5.24 -7.71 4.87
N PHE A 90 3.93 -7.50 5.04
CA PHE A 90 2.89 -8.03 4.17
C PHE A 90 2.02 -6.88 3.69
N PHE A 91 1.72 -6.86 2.40
CA PHE A 91 0.92 -5.81 1.79
C PHE A 91 -0.43 -6.36 1.33
N TYR A 92 -1.46 -5.52 1.40
CA TYR A 92 -2.80 -5.84 0.91
C TYR A 92 -3.02 -5.34 -0.53
N ASN A 93 -4.14 -5.75 -1.13
CA ASN A 93 -4.48 -5.39 -2.51
C ASN A 93 -4.62 -3.88 -2.74
N GLU A 94 -5.07 -3.18 -1.71
CA GLU A 94 -5.38 -1.75 -1.69
C GLU A 94 -4.11 -0.90 -1.63
N GLU A 95 -3.06 -1.45 -1.03
CA GLU A 95 -1.77 -0.80 -0.85
C GLU A 95 -0.87 -0.93 -2.08
N LEU A 96 -1.28 -1.72 -3.07
CA LEU A 96 -0.46 -2.07 -4.23
C LEU A 96 -1.05 -1.50 -5.53
N VAL A 97 -0.20 -0.82 -6.29
CA VAL A 97 -0.52 -0.22 -7.60
C VAL A 97 0.33 -0.87 -8.67
N ARG A 98 -0.29 -1.46 -9.70
CA ARG A 98 0.44 -2.12 -10.79
C ARG A 98 1.21 -1.09 -11.62
N VAL A 99 2.46 -1.40 -11.94
CA VAL A 99 3.27 -0.60 -12.86
C VAL A 99 3.20 -1.23 -14.25
N GLY A 100 2.82 -0.43 -15.24
CA GLY A 100 2.87 -0.85 -16.65
C GLY A 100 4.31 -0.86 -17.17
N ALA A 101 4.62 -1.74 -18.12
CA ALA A 101 5.97 -1.89 -18.68
C ALA A 101 6.58 -0.58 -19.22
N ALA A 102 5.78 0.25 -19.89
CA ALA A 102 6.22 1.57 -20.38
C ALA A 102 6.67 2.50 -19.25
N ARG A 103 6.02 2.41 -18.08
CA ARG A 103 6.30 3.28 -16.93
C ARG A 103 7.56 2.84 -16.18
N MET A 104 7.83 1.53 -16.16
CA MET A 104 9.08 0.99 -15.59
C MET A 104 10.32 1.55 -16.27
N LEU A 105 10.31 1.61 -17.61
CA LEU A 105 11.43 2.16 -18.41
C LEU A 105 11.65 3.64 -18.08
N THR A 106 10.58 4.44 -18.10
CA THR A 106 10.68 5.88 -17.80
C THR A 106 11.14 6.16 -16.37
N ASP A 107 10.69 5.38 -15.39
CA ASP A 107 11.05 5.60 -13.98
C ASP A 107 12.53 5.30 -13.70
N GLN A 108 13.13 4.30 -14.38
CA GLN A 108 14.57 4.07 -14.32
C GLN A 108 15.36 5.27 -14.85
N GLU A 109 14.91 5.88 -15.95
CA GLU A 109 15.51 7.09 -16.52
C GLU A 109 15.37 8.30 -15.58
N PHE A 110 14.18 8.51 -14.98
CA PHE A 110 13.95 9.61 -14.04
C PHE A 110 14.78 9.51 -12.75
N LYS A 111 14.98 8.28 -12.23
CA LYS A 111 15.87 8.06 -11.08
C LYS A 111 17.32 8.44 -11.40
N LEU A 112 17.81 8.06 -12.60
CA LEU A 112 19.15 8.44 -13.06
C LEU A 112 19.30 9.95 -13.21
N GLU A 113 18.31 10.63 -13.82
CA GLU A 113 18.36 12.07 -14.03
C GLU A 113 18.40 12.85 -12.70
N ARG A 114 17.62 12.44 -11.69
CA ARG A 114 17.63 13.07 -10.34
C ARG A 114 18.96 12.90 -9.62
N VAL A 115 19.57 11.72 -9.69
CA VAL A 115 20.88 11.45 -9.07
C VAL A 115 21.97 12.32 -9.70
N ILE A 116 21.96 12.47 -11.02
CA ILE A 116 22.90 13.35 -11.74
C ILE A 116 22.69 14.82 -11.33
N LYS A 117 21.44 15.28 -11.22
CA LYS A 117 21.11 16.66 -10.80
C LYS A 117 21.51 16.99 -9.36
N THR A 118 21.66 16.00 -8.47
CA THR A 118 21.97 16.22 -7.04
C THR A 118 23.48 16.35 -6.77
N LYS A 119 24.35 15.98 -7.72
CA LYS A 119 25.81 16.22 -7.65
C LYS A 119 26.18 17.63 -8.11
N GLY A 120 25.83 18.65 -7.33
CA GLY A 120 26.29 20.01 -7.60
C GLY A 120 25.70 21.09 -6.71
N ARG A 121 26.26 21.26 -5.50
CA ARG A 121 26.43 22.56 -4.78
C ARG A 121 27.02 22.31 -3.39
N ARG A 122 28.34 22.27 -3.31
CA ARG A 122 29.07 22.44 -2.04
C ARG A 122 29.13 23.94 -1.74
N LYS A 123 28.09 24.50 -1.13
CA LYS A 123 28.15 25.87 -0.60
C LYS A 123 28.88 25.79 0.75
N LYS A 124 30.10 26.35 0.83
CA LYS A 124 30.80 26.55 2.10
C LYS A 124 29.99 27.55 2.93
N ASN A 125 29.43 27.11 4.04
CA ASN A 125 28.88 28.01 5.05
C ASN A 125 30.05 28.49 5.90
N ASN A 126 30.58 29.69 5.64
CA ASN A 126 31.35 30.40 6.66
C ASN A 126 30.33 30.98 7.65
N CYS A 127 30.29 30.43 8.84
CA CYS A 127 29.62 31.03 9.99
C CYS A 127 30.48 32.20 10.50
N LEU A 128 30.04 33.43 10.21
CA LEU A 128 30.48 34.62 10.95
C LEU A 128 29.63 34.67 12.22
N SER A 129 30.18 34.19 13.34
CA SER A 129 29.63 34.49 14.66
C SER A 129 29.90 35.98 14.93
N SER A 130 28.92 36.84 14.69
CA SER A 130 28.92 38.21 15.18
C SER A 130 28.90 38.17 16.71
N GLY A 131 29.99 38.60 17.32
CA GLY A 131 30.10 38.81 18.76
C GLY A 131 29.10 39.86 19.22
N TRP A 132 28.42 39.56 20.32
CA TRP A 132 27.67 40.56 21.07
C TRP A 132 28.67 41.36 21.90
N ASP A 133 29.12 42.49 21.37
CA ASP A 133 29.84 43.50 22.16
C ASP A 133 28.83 44.22 23.06
N ILE A 134 28.93 43.99 24.38
CA ILE A 134 28.23 44.77 25.40
C ILE A 134 29.24 45.79 25.96
N PRO A 135 29.05 47.11 25.79
CA PRO A 135 29.92 48.08 26.43
C PRO A 135 29.55 48.24 27.92
N ILE A 136 30.52 47.99 28.81
CA ILE A 136 30.46 48.35 30.23
C ILE A 136 30.89 49.81 30.35
N ASN A 137 29.97 50.72 30.67
CA ASN A 137 30.31 52.07 31.07
C ASN A 137 30.79 52.07 32.53
N LEU A 138 32.09 52.29 32.73
CA LEU A 138 32.68 52.70 34.00
C LEU A 138 32.59 54.23 34.09
N THR A 139 31.67 54.75 34.91
CA THR A 139 31.66 56.17 35.30
C THR A 139 32.46 56.36 36.59
N LEU A 140 33.64 56.97 36.39
CA LEU A 140 34.19 58.16 37.07
C LEU A 140 34.29 58.20 38.61
N GLY A 141 35.44 58.73 39.04
CA GLY A 141 35.50 59.75 40.10
C GLY A 141 36.25 59.31 41.33
#